data_AF-A0A915MG20-F1
#
_entry.id   AF-A0A915MG20-F1
#
_cell.length_a   1.000
_cell.length_b   1.000
_cell.length_c   1.000
_cell.angle_alpha   90.00
_cell.angle_beta   90.00
_cell.angle_gamma   90.00
#
_symmetry.space_group_name_H-M   'P 1'
#
loop_
_entity.id
_entity.type
_entity.pdbx_description
1 polymer ?
#
loop_
_entity_poly.entity_id
_entity_poly.type
_entity_poly.pdbx_seq_one_letter_code
_entity_poly.pdbx_strand_id
1 'polypeptide(L)'
;MEKGAVEFITNSTSILHFSNRDVLDRIFVVCLISLISVCNVLMGCELNLHVVLSTIKRPVAPAIGFFTQFAIMPLLAYSIAIFVLSSKGMHLLALGLFVTGCSPGGGASNYWTVLLGGNTNLSITMTFCSTIAALVMMPLWIKLLGTRLIKAVAPTLTIHIPYSKIVASLFTLIVPLFIGLIIAKYKPHWAIRARKLLRPFIISVLIVLIIFGVAINLWLFKLITWPILLAGLLLPWCGFMFGCFTSILLAQDPPDVTAIAIETGVQNTGIAIMLLKLTFPGTDSDIASLLPITVACFTPAPLLFGYAIHTLIKRLKEKRVKPGLCPADSSRSPLAKNEEEEVQQNSSTGNSDDDESDRIEIVCPTTAL
;
A
#
# COMPACT_ATOMS: atom_id res chain seq x y z
N MET A 1 56.52 -3.29 21.72
CA MET A 1 55.46 -2.28 21.97
C MET A 1 54.58 -2.01 20.75
N GLU A 2 55.07 -2.18 19.52
CA GLU A 2 54.33 -1.89 18.28
C GLU A 2 53.13 -2.81 18.00
N LYS A 3 53.23 -4.12 18.28
CA LYS A 3 52.14 -5.08 18.04
C LYS A 3 50.89 -4.82 18.90
N GLY A 4 51.07 -4.43 20.16
CA GLY A 4 49.97 -4.12 21.08
C GLY A 4 49.25 -2.80 20.74
N ALA A 5 49.96 -1.83 20.17
CA ALA A 5 49.37 -0.57 19.71
C ALA A 5 48.51 -0.76 18.46
N VAL A 6 48.97 -1.57 17.50
CA VAL A 6 48.19 -1.91 16.30
C VAL A 6 46.95 -2.73 16.67
N GLU A 7 47.06 -3.69 17.59
CA GLU A 7 45.93 -4.50 18.05
C GLU A 7 44.91 -3.66 18.85
N PHE A 8 45.37 -2.72 19.68
CA PHE A 8 44.51 -1.75 20.38
C PHE A 8 43.84 -0.76 19.42
N ILE A 9 44.53 -0.26 18.40
CA ILE A 9 43.95 0.62 17.37
C ILE A 9 42.96 -0.17 16.49
N THR A 10 43.24 -1.42 16.17
CA THR A 10 42.35 -2.29 15.38
C THR A 10 41.10 -2.69 16.18
N ASN A 11 41.25 -2.99 17.47
CA ASN A 11 40.12 -3.19 18.38
C ASN A 11 39.35 -1.89 18.59
N SER A 12 40.03 -0.75 18.78
CA SER A 12 39.36 0.54 18.99
C SER A 12 38.60 0.99 17.75
N THR A 13 39.15 0.80 16.54
CA THR A 13 38.46 1.10 15.28
C THR A 13 37.31 0.14 15.01
N SER A 14 37.44 -1.14 15.30
CA SER A 14 36.31 -2.08 15.19
C SER A 14 35.22 -1.83 16.25
N ILE A 15 35.58 -1.45 17.48
CA ILE A 15 34.64 -1.02 18.52
C ILE A 15 33.96 0.31 18.16
N LEU A 16 34.68 1.28 17.59
CA LEU A 16 34.09 2.53 17.07
C LEU A 16 33.17 2.28 15.87
N HIS A 17 33.56 1.39 14.97
CA HIS A 17 32.76 1.01 13.80
C HIS A 17 31.51 0.22 14.21
N PHE A 18 31.59 -0.58 15.27
CA PHE A 18 30.46 -1.29 15.88
C PHE A 18 29.51 -0.32 16.61
N SER A 19 30.05 0.59 17.43
CA SER A 19 29.28 1.62 18.15
C SER A 19 28.58 2.59 17.20
N ASN A 20 29.23 3.01 16.10
CA ASN A 20 28.60 3.86 15.10
C ASN A 20 27.47 3.12 14.34
N ARG A 21 27.61 1.81 14.09
CA ARG A 21 26.56 1.00 13.45
C ARG A 21 25.32 0.89 14.33
N ASP A 22 25.49 0.70 15.64
CA ASP A 22 24.37 0.61 16.58
C ASP A 22 23.63 1.94 16.77
N VAL A 23 24.36 3.06 16.70
CA VAL A 23 23.76 4.40 16.71
C VAL A 23 23.01 4.64 15.40
N LEU A 24 23.60 4.26 14.27
CA LEU A 24 22.98 4.41 12.96
C LEU A 24 21.72 3.54 12.79
N ASP A 25 21.73 2.31 13.31
CA ASP A 25 20.56 1.43 13.30
C ASP A 25 19.45 1.97 14.22
N ARG A 26 19.80 2.53 15.38
CA ARG A 26 18.81 3.24 16.23
C ARG A 26 18.20 4.45 15.54
N ILE A 27 19.02 5.28 14.89
CA ILE A 27 18.53 6.42 14.10
C ILE A 27 17.60 5.92 12.98
N PHE A 28 18.00 4.86 12.27
CA PHE A 28 17.19 4.25 11.22
C PHE A 28 15.82 3.77 11.75
N VAL A 29 15.81 3.04 12.87
CA VAL A 29 14.57 2.54 13.49
C VAL A 29 13.68 3.70 13.94
N VAL A 30 14.23 4.74 14.58
CA VAL A 30 13.46 5.93 14.98
C VAL A 30 12.88 6.66 13.78
N CYS A 31 13.67 6.86 12.72
CA CYS A 31 13.20 7.43 11.47
C CYS A 31 12.09 6.58 10.86
N LEU A 32 12.25 5.26 10.78
CA LEU A 32 11.25 4.33 10.27
C LEU A 32 9.94 4.39 11.05
N ILE A 33 10.00 4.41 12.39
CA ILE A 33 8.81 4.52 13.25
C ILE A 33 8.09 5.84 13.02
N SER A 34 8.84 6.96 13.05
CA SER A 34 8.29 8.30 12.82
C SER A 34 7.57 8.37 11.48
N LEU A 35 8.22 7.82 10.46
CA LEU A 35 7.73 7.78 9.10
C LEU A 35 6.44 6.98 8.94
N ILE A 36 6.42 5.74 9.41
CA ILE A 36 5.23 4.88 9.32
C ILE A 36 4.10 5.48 10.14
N SER A 37 4.40 6.09 11.29
CA SER A 37 3.41 6.80 12.11
C SER A 37 2.76 7.94 11.32
N VAL A 38 3.56 8.77 10.64
CA VAL A 38 3.04 9.84 9.78
C VAL A 38 2.18 9.26 8.65
N CYS A 39 2.65 8.21 7.97
CA CYS A 39 1.86 7.54 6.92
C CYS A 39 0.51 7.04 7.45
N ASN A 40 0.48 6.45 8.64
CA ASN A 40 -0.74 5.95 9.27
C ASN A 40 -1.69 7.09 9.69
N VAL A 41 -1.17 8.21 10.22
CA VAL A 41 -1.99 9.43 10.46
C VAL A 41 -2.62 9.91 9.16
N LEU A 42 -1.85 9.95 8.08
CA LEU A 42 -2.33 10.47 6.80
C LEU A 42 -3.38 9.54 6.18
N MET A 43 -3.20 8.23 6.27
CA MET A 43 -4.23 7.25 5.93
C MET A 43 -5.50 7.43 6.79
N GLY A 44 -5.32 7.67 8.09
CA GLY A 44 -6.40 8.05 9.01
C GLY A 44 -7.17 9.29 8.54
N CYS A 45 -6.47 10.29 8.00
CA CYS A 45 -7.07 11.51 7.46
C CYS A 45 -7.85 11.30 6.15
N GLU A 46 -7.58 10.21 5.41
CA GLU A 46 -8.29 9.86 4.17
C GLU A 46 -9.61 9.12 4.43
N LEU A 47 -9.75 8.50 5.60
CA LEU A 47 -10.90 7.66 5.93
C LEU A 47 -12.16 8.48 6.16
N ASN A 48 -13.23 8.09 5.45
CA ASN A 48 -14.58 8.53 5.75
C ASN A 48 -15.35 7.36 6.40
N LEU A 49 -15.62 7.48 7.71
CA LEU A 49 -16.32 6.44 8.48
C LEU A 49 -17.69 6.08 7.90
N HIS A 50 -18.42 7.05 7.34
CA HIS A 50 -19.71 6.77 6.73
C HIS A 50 -19.58 5.86 5.51
N VAL A 51 -18.55 6.10 4.69
CA VAL A 51 -18.24 5.25 3.53
C VAL A 51 -17.83 3.86 3.99
N VAL A 52 -16.90 3.76 4.96
CA VAL A 52 -16.46 2.48 5.53
C VAL A 52 -17.64 1.65 6.02
N LEU A 53 -18.53 2.25 6.81
CA LEU A 53 -19.72 1.55 7.33
C LEU A 53 -20.67 1.14 6.20
N SER A 54 -20.85 1.98 5.17
CA SER A 54 -21.68 1.63 4.01
C SER A 54 -21.10 0.49 3.17
N THR A 55 -19.78 0.41 3.06
CA THR A 55 -19.07 -0.67 2.35
C THR A 55 -19.17 -1.97 3.13
N ILE A 56 -19.00 -1.95 4.46
CA ILE A 56 -19.14 -3.15 5.31
C ILE A 56 -20.56 -3.73 5.27
N LYS A 57 -21.59 -2.91 5.05
CA LYS A 57 -22.98 -3.38 4.84
C LYS A 57 -23.15 -4.22 3.58
N ARG A 58 -22.21 -4.17 2.63
CA ARG A 58 -22.13 -5.06 1.47
C ARG A 58 -20.96 -6.03 1.68
N PRO A 59 -21.14 -7.08 2.51
CA PRO A 59 -20.02 -7.77 3.14
C PRO A 59 -19.21 -8.65 2.20
N VAL A 60 -19.74 -9.02 1.02
CA VAL A 60 -19.10 -10.02 0.14
C VAL A 60 -17.70 -9.57 -0.27
N ALA A 61 -17.54 -8.42 -0.93
CA ALA A 61 -16.23 -7.92 -1.35
C ALA A 61 -15.24 -7.70 -0.19
N PRO A 62 -15.60 -6.99 0.91
CA PRO A 62 -14.73 -6.85 2.08
C PRO A 62 -14.34 -8.19 2.72
N ALA A 63 -15.26 -9.17 2.77
CA ALA A 63 -14.98 -10.49 3.33
C ALA A 63 -13.99 -11.27 2.46
N ILE A 64 -14.09 -11.16 1.13
CA ILE A 64 -13.11 -11.74 0.21
C ILE A 64 -11.75 -11.12 0.46
N GLY A 65 -11.64 -9.79 0.50
CA GLY A 65 -10.38 -9.11 0.79
C GLY A 65 -9.80 -9.51 2.14
N PHE A 66 -10.63 -9.64 3.18
CA PHE A 66 -10.17 -10.13 4.49
C PHE A 66 -9.65 -11.56 4.43
N PHE A 67 -10.36 -12.44 3.73
CA PHE A 67 -9.98 -13.84 3.55
C PHE A 67 -8.68 -13.98 2.75
N THR A 68 -8.54 -13.28 1.63
CA THR A 68 -7.31 -13.32 0.84
C THR A 68 -6.13 -12.72 1.61
N GLN A 69 -6.36 -11.66 2.38
CA GLN A 69 -5.32 -10.99 3.16
C GLN A 69 -4.82 -11.82 4.35
N PHE A 70 -5.71 -12.50 5.09
CA PHE A 70 -5.32 -13.20 6.31
C PHE A 70 -5.45 -14.71 6.28
N ALA A 71 -5.93 -15.30 5.19
CA ALA A 71 -5.83 -16.74 4.97
C ALA A 71 -4.85 -17.05 3.84
N ILE A 72 -5.09 -16.51 2.64
CA ILE A 72 -4.30 -16.86 1.46
C ILE A 72 -2.86 -16.33 1.59
N MET A 73 -2.69 -15.05 1.90
CA MET A 73 -1.37 -14.42 1.92
C MET A 73 -0.39 -15.03 2.94
N PRO A 74 -0.76 -15.29 4.19
CA PRO A 74 0.11 -15.97 5.15
C PRO A 74 0.50 -17.38 4.70
N LEU A 75 -0.46 -18.15 4.15
CA LEU A 75 -0.21 -19.51 3.65
C LEU A 75 0.68 -19.51 2.41
N LEU A 76 0.47 -18.56 1.50
CA LEU A 76 1.29 -18.37 0.32
C LEU A 76 2.73 -17.99 0.71
N ALA A 77 2.88 -17.03 1.61
CA ALA A 77 4.19 -16.62 2.11
C ALA A 77 4.91 -17.75 2.84
N TYR A 78 4.21 -18.52 3.68
CA TYR A 78 4.77 -19.70 4.34
C TYR A 78 5.21 -20.76 3.32
N SER A 79 4.40 -21.03 2.31
CA SER A 79 4.73 -22.01 1.27
C SER A 79 5.98 -21.60 0.49
N ILE A 80 6.03 -20.34 0.02
CA ILE A 80 7.21 -19.82 -0.68
C ILE A 80 8.44 -19.84 0.25
N ALA A 81 8.28 -19.45 1.52
CA ALA A 81 9.34 -19.45 2.52
C ALA A 81 9.93 -20.85 2.75
N ILE A 82 9.11 -21.91 2.74
CA ILE A 82 9.57 -23.29 2.89
C ILE A 82 10.27 -23.77 1.61
N PHE A 83 9.59 -23.67 0.46
CA PHE A 83 10.06 -24.28 -0.78
C PHE A 83 11.24 -23.54 -1.42
N VAL A 84 11.26 -22.21 -1.37
CA VAL A 84 12.26 -21.39 -2.08
C VAL A 84 13.45 -21.03 -1.18
N LEU A 85 13.20 -20.77 0.11
CA LEU A 85 14.21 -20.24 1.02
C LEU A 85 14.72 -21.27 2.03
N SER A 86 13.82 -21.92 2.77
CA SER A 86 14.20 -22.87 3.83
C SER A 86 14.91 -24.11 3.29
N SER A 87 14.52 -24.58 2.09
CA SER A 87 15.21 -25.67 1.37
C SER A 87 16.70 -25.40 1.10
N LYS A 88 17.11 -24.13 1.16
CA LYS A 88 18.49 -23.66 0.93
C LYS A 88 19.17 -23.15 2.20
N GLY A 89 18.59 -23.38 3.38
CA GLY A 89 19.16 -22.95 4.66
C GLY A 89 18.91 -21.46 5.01
N MET A 90 18.13 -20.72 4.22
CA MET A 90 17.91 -19.28 4.37
C MET A 90 16.74 -18.94 5.30
N HIS A 91 16.82 -19.37 6.56
CA HIS A 91 15.70 -19.37 7.48
C HIS A 91 15.28 -17.96 7.96
N LEU A 92 16.23 -17.04 8.19
CA LEU A 92 15.91 -15.64 8.57
C LEU A 92 15.17 -14.90 7.45
N LEU A 93 15.59 -15.15 6.21
CA LEU A 93 14.96 -14.61 5.00
C LEU A 93 13.54 -15.20 4.82
N ALA A 94 13.39 -16.51 5.07
CA ALA A 94 12.10 -17.20 5.07
C ALA A 94 11.12 -16.59 6.09
N LEU A 95 11.60 -16.27 7.29
CA LEU A 95 10.81 -15.57 8.31
C LEU A 95 10.42 -14.17 7.85
N GLY A 96 11.35 -13.42 7.26
CA GLY A 96 11.08 -12.08 6.73
C GLY A 96 9.97 -12.07 5.66
N LEU A 97 9.99 -13.05 4.75
CA LEU A 97 8.93 -13.24 3.77
C LEU A 97 7.60 -13.59 4.42
N PHE A 98 7.60 -14.53 5.38
CA PHE A 98 6.39 -14.95 6.08
C PHE A 98 5.75 -13.80 6.86
N VAL A 99 6.53 -13.00 7.59
CA VAL A 99 6.06 -11.81 8.29
C VAL A 99 5.47 -10.79 7.31
N THR A 100 6.05 -10.66 6.12
CA THR A 100 5.50 -9.80 5.04
C THR A 100 4.13 -10.28 4.60
N GLY A 101 3.92 -11.58 4.38
CA GLY A 101 2.61 -12.13 4.02
C GLY A 101 1.58 -12.12 5.15
N CYS A 102 2.02 -11.99 6.41
CA CYS A 102 1.12 -11.81 7.55
C CYS A 102 0.70 -10.34 7.75
N SER A 103 1.43 -9.40 7.15
CA SER A 103 1.17 -7.97 7.30
C SER A 103 -0.21 -7.60 6.73
N PRO A 104 -0.81 -6.46 7.14
CA PRO A 104 -2.03 -5.97 6.52
C PRO A 104 -1.76 -5.40 5.12
N GLY A 105 -2.83 -5.04 4.40
CA GLY A 105 -2.73 -4.36 3.11
C GLY A 105 -1.92 -3.06 3.23
N GLY A 106 -1.13 -2.75 2.21
CA GLY A 106 -0.30 -1.54 2.19
C GLY A 106 -1.05 -0.34 1.64
N GLY A 107 -0.95 0.83 2.28
CA GLY A 107 -1.66 2.05 1.83
C GLY A 107 -1.34 2.51 0.39
N ALA A 108 -0.28 1.99 -0.22
CA ALA A 108 -0.01 2.17 -1.65
C ALA A 108 -1.08 1.51 -2.55
N SER A 109 -1.79 0.48 -2.06
CA SER A 109 -2.89 -0.19 -2.76
C SER A 109 -3.97 0.80 -3.19
N ASN A 110 -4.36 1.72 -2.29
CA ASN A 110 -5.35 2.77 -2.54
C ASN A 110 -5.02 3.59 -3.79
N TYR A 111 -3.76 3.98 -3.95
CA TYR A 111 -3.32 4.77 -5.10
C TYR A 111 -3.37 3.95 -6.40
N TRP A 112 -2.89 2.70 -6.35
CA TRP A 112 -2.96 1.79 -7.50
C TRP A 112 -4.39 1.45 -7.90
N THR A 113 -5.30 1.29 -6.92
CA THR A 113 -6.72 1.09 -7.19
C THR A 113 -7.31 2.27 -7.96
N VAL A 114 -7.01 3.50 -7.55
CA VAL A 114 -7.45 4.70 -8.29
C VAL A 114 -6.86 4.72 -9.69
N LEU A 115 -5.56 4.45 -9.83
CA LEU A 115 -4.86 4.51 -11.13
C LEU A 115 -5.36 3.46 -12.12
N LEU A 116 -5.77 2.28 -11.63
CA LEU A 116 -6.29 1.17 -12.42
C LEU A 116 -7.83 1.16 -12.54
N GLY A 117 -8.51 2.20 -12.04
CA GLY A 117 -9.97 2.34 -12.17
C GLY A 117 -10.77 1.36 -11.31
N GLY A 118 -10.20 0.86 -10.21
CA GLY A 118 -10.89 0.00 -9.26
C GLY A 118 -11.75 0.78 -8.25
N ASN A 119 -12.47 0.05 -7.39
CA ASN A 119 -13.28 0.64 -6.34
C ASN A 119 -12.43 1.16 -5.17
N THR A 120 -12.15 2.45 -5.17
CA THR A 120 -11.34 3.13 -4.16
C THR A 120 -11.94 3.06 -2.75
N ASN A 121 -13.27 3.16 -2.63
CA ASN A 121 -13.94 3.10 -1.32
C ASN A 121 -13.79 1.73 -0.68
N LEU A 122 -13.89 0.67 -1.50
CA LEU A 122 -13.66 -0.70 -1.09
C LEU A 122 -12.20 -0.91 -0.67
N SER A 123 -11.23 -0.46 -1.48
CA SER A 123 -9.79 -0.55 -1.19
C SER A 123 -9.44 0.07 0.17
N ILE A 124 -9.79 1.34 0.37
CA ILE A 124 -9.55 2.06 1.64
C ILE A 124 -10.21 1.34 2.83
N THR A 125 -11.42 0.82 2.65
CA THR A 125 -12.13 0.07 3.69
C THR A 125 -11.42 -1.22 4.06
N MET A 126 -10.98 -2.00 3.07
CA MET A 126 -10.25 -3.24 3.29
C MET A 126 -8.90 -2.99 3.96
N THR A 127 -8.15 -1.97 3.54
CA THR A 127 -6.86 -1.63 4.15
C THR A 127 -7.04 -1.18 5.60
N PHE A 128 -8.07 -0.38 5.89
CA PHE A 128 -8.38 0.02 7.27
C PHE A 128 -8.76 -1.18 8.14
N CYS A 129 -9.67 -2.02 7.68
CA CYS A 129 -10.10 -3.21 8.41
C CYS A 129 -8.94 -4.18 8.63
N SER A 130 -8.10 -4.38 7.61
CA SER A 130 -6.94 -5.27 7.71
C SER A 130 -5.89 -4.72 8.66
N THR A 131 -5.63 -3.41 8.63
CA THR A 131 -4.70 -2.75 9.56
C THR A 131 -5.12 -2.94 11.01
N ILE A 132 -6.42 -2.80 11.33
CA ILE A 132 -6.93 -3.07 12.68
C ILE A 132 -6.80 -4.56 13.04
N ALA A 133 -7.22 -5.44 12.13
CA ALA A 133 -7.20 -6.88 12.36
C ALA A 133 -5.77 -7.45 12.50
N ALA A 134 -4.75 -6.78 11.94
CA ALA A 134 -3.35 -7.17 12.07
C ALA A 134 -2.89 -7.29 13.53
N LEU A 135 -3.48 -6.53 14.47
CA LEU A 135 -3.18 -6.67 15.91
C LEU A 135 -3.34 -8.09 16.43
N VAL A 136 -4.32 -8.81 15.89
CA VAL A 136 -4.66 -10.16 16.32
C VAL A 136 -4.11 -11.18 15.32
N MET A 137 -4.29 -10.92 14.02
CA MET A 137 -3.96 -11.87 12.98
C MET A 137 -2.45 -12.09 12.83
N MET A 138 -1.62 -11.04 12.92
CA MET A 138 -0.16 -11.20 12.82
C MET A 138 0.42 -12.07 13.95
N PRO A 139 0.17 -11.77 15.25
CA PRO A 139 0.63 -12.63 16.34
C PRO A 139 0.09 -14.06 16.23
N LEU A 140 -1.17 -14.24 15.80
CA LEU A 140 -1.80 -15.54 15.64
C LEU A 140 -1.05 -16.39 14.58
N TRP A 141 -0.79 -15.84 13.40
CA TRP A 141 -0.05 -16.54 12.35
C TRP A 141 1.40 -16.82 12.73
N ILE A 142 2.07 -15.87 13.38
CA ILE A 142 3.43 -16.05 13.90
C ILE A 142 3.48 -17.18 14.94
N LYS A 143 2.46 -17.28 15.81
CA LYS A 143 2.34 -18.39 16.76
C LYS A 143 2.09 -19.72 16.05
N LEU A 144 1.18 -19.75 15.08
CA LEU A 144 0.75 -20.98 14.41
C LEU A 144 1.85 -21.58 13.52
N LEU A 145 2.46 -20.76 12.65
CA LEU A 145 3.41 -21.21 11.63
C LEU A 145 4.81 -20.60 11.80
N GLY A 146 4.91 -19.37 12.29
CA GLY A 146 6.21 -18.69 12.48
C GLY A 146 7.15 -19.41 13.45
N THR A 147 6.61 -20.06 14.48
CA THR A 147 7.39 -20.88 15.43
C THR A 147 8.17 -22.01 14.75
N ARG A 148 7.64 -22.60 13.67
CA ARG A 148 8.32 -23.65 12.90
C ARG A 148 9.51 -23.09 12.12
N LEU A 149 9.31 -21.94 11.45
CA LEU A 149 10.39 -21.26 10.73
C LEU A 149 11.52 -20.85 11.68
N ILE A 150 11.17 -20.33 12.86
CA ILE A 150 12.14 -19.87 13.87
C ILE A 150 12.93 -21.04 14.48
N LYS A 151 12.27 -22.16 14.80
CA LYS A 151 12.97 -23.37 15.29
C LYS A 151 13.99 -23.91 14.28
N ALA A 152 13.72 -23.73 12.99
CA ALA A 152 14.63 -24.15 11.94
C ALA A 152 15.81 -23.17 11.76
N VAL A 153 15.66 -21.87 12.08
CA VAL A 153 16.76 -20.89 12.14
C VAL A 153 17.78 -21.27 13.23
N ALA A 154 17.29 -21.64 14.41
CA ALA A 154 18.15 -21.89 15.56
C ALA A 154 17.56 -23.02 16.44
N PRO A 155 17.97 -24.28 16.23
CA PRO A 155 17.47 -25.42 17.00
C PRO A 155 17.87 -25.36 18.48
N THR A 156 18.89 -24.56 18.82
CA THR A 156 19.44 -24.42 20.17
C THR A 156 19.22 -23.04 20.80
N LEU A 157 18.81 -22.01 20.03
CA LEU A 157 18.39 -20.75 20.64
C LEU A 157 16.90 -20.81 20.96
N THR A 158 16.58 -20.62 22.23
CA THR A 158 15.26 -20.17 22.66
C THR A 158 15.04 -18.74 22.18
N ILE A 159 14.79 -18.55 20.88
CA ILE A 159 14.18 -17.31 20.37
C ILE A 159 12.75 -17.31 20.91
N HIS A 160 12.60 -16.79 22.12
CA HIS A 160 11.29 -16.52 22.69
C HIS A 160 10.71 -15.39 21.87
N ILE A 161 9.74 -15.72 21.00
CA ILE A 161 9.02 -14.73 20.20
C ILE A 161 8.47 -13.70 21.19
N PRO A 162 8.94 -12.44 21.16
CA PRO A 162 8.54 -11.46 22.14
C PRO A 162 7.15 -10.96 21.74
N TYR A 163 6.12 -11.78 21.93
CA TYR A 163 4.75 -11.46 21.55
C TYR A 163 4.29 -10.13 22.15
N SER A 164 4.73 -9.80 23.36
CA SER A 164 4.53 -8.49 23.98
C SER A 164 5.12 -7.35 23.14
N LYS A 165 6.34 -7.51 22.62
CA LYS A 165 6.96 -6.53 21.70
C LYS A 165 6.25 -6.48 20.36
N ILE A 166 5.80 -7.61 19.81
CA ILE A 166 5.04 -7.66 18.56
C ILE A 166 3.74 -6.86 18.71
N VAL A 167 2.95 -7.16 19.74
CA VAL A 167 1.69 -6.46 20.02
C VAL A 167 1.94 -4.98 20.33
N ALA A 168 2.93 -4.65 21.15
CA ALA A 168 3.30 -3.27 21.43
C ALA A 168 3.70 -2.50 20.16
N SER A 169 4.48 -3.13 19.27
CA SER A 169 4.89 -2.53 18.00
C SER A 169 3.68 -2.25 17.09
N LEU A 170 2.72 -3.18 17.03
CA LEU A 170 1.49 -3.00 16.28
C LEU A 170 0.58 -1.91 16.89
N PHE A 171 0.55 -1.78 18.22
CA PHE A 171 -0.16 -0.67 18.88
C PHE A 171 0.45 0.69 18.52
N THR A 172 1.79 0.80 18.51
CA THR A 172 2.50 2.02 18.07
C THR A 172 2.13 2.42 16.64
N LEU A 173 1.70 1.47 15.80
CA LEU A 173 1.31 1.71 14.41
C LEU A 173 -0.16 2.13 14.27
N ILE A 174 -1.04 1.59 15.10
CA ILE A 174 -2.49 1.83 15.00
C ILE A 174 -2.93 3.11 15.71
N VAL A 175 -2.25 3.49 16.80
CA VAL A 175 -2.52 4.75 17.50
C VAL A 175 -2.45 5.96 16.54
N PRO A 176 -1.39 6.13 15.72
CA PRO A 176 -1.33 7.19 14.71
C PRO A 176 -2.51 7.17 13.72
N LEU A 177 -2.97 6.00 13.31
CA LEU A 177 -4.12 5.86 12.41
C LEU A 177 -5.41 6.39 13.03
N PHE A 178 -5.67 6.08 14.31
CA PHE A 178 -6.81 6.64 15.04
C PHE A 178 -6.67 8.15 15.27
N ILE A 179 -5.45 8.66 15.50
CA ILE A 179 -5.20 10.11 15.58
C ILE A 179 -5.61 10.78 14.26
N GLY A 180 -5.21 10.23 13.12
CA GLY A 180 -5.61 10.72 11.80
C GLY A 180 -7.13 10.72 11.62
N LEU A 181 -7.80 9.66 12.06
CA LEU A 181 -9.26 9.54 12.01
C LEU A 181 -9.97 10.61 12.87
N ILE A 182 -9.44 10.88 14.08
CA ILE A 182 -9.93 11.93 14.98
C ILE A 182 -9.75 13.30 14.31
N ILE A 183 -8.61 13.56 13.67
CA ILE A 183 -8.35 14.80 12.92
C ILE A 183 -9.36 14.95 11.78
N ALA A 184 -9.61 13.89 11.00
CA ALA A 184 -10.61 13.90 9.94
C ALA A 184 -12.01 14.27 10.45
N LYS A 185 -12.39 13.73 11.61
CA LYS A 185 -13.70 13.97 12.22
C LYS A 185 -13.87 15.40 12.75
N TYR A 186 -12.90 15.91 13.52
CA TYR A 186 -13.05 17.19 14.22
C TYR A 186 -12.48 18.40 13.44
N LYS A 187 -11.57 18.18 12.51
CA LYS A 187 -10.84 19.23 11.79
C LYS A 187 -10.71 18.87 10.28
N PRO A 188 -11.82 18.82 9.52
CA PRO A 188 -11.81 18.36 8.13
C PRO A 188 -10.92 19.21 7.19
N HIS A 189 -10.79 20.51 7.46
CA HIS A 189 -9.87 21.40 6.73
C HIS A 189 -8.41 20.96 6.83
N TRP A 190 -7.99 20.46 8.00
CA TRP A 190 -6.64 19.94 8.21
C TRP A 190 -6.44 18.62 7.48
N ALA A 191 -7.45 17.73 7.50
CA ALA A 191 -7.41 16.48 6.75
C ALA A 191 -7.31 16.69 5.23
N ILE A 192 -7.94 17.73 4.68
CA ILE A 192 -7.79 18.08 3.25
C ILE A 192 -6.35 18.52 2.94
N ARG A 193 -5.74 19.34 3.79
CA ARG A 193 -4.34 19.76 3.62
C ARG A 193 -3.37 18.58 3.75
N ALA A 194 -3.58 17.73 4.74
CA ALA A 194 -2.82 16.50 4.96
C ALA A 194 -2.84 15.60 3.73
N ARG A 195 -4.02 15.41 3.10
CA ARG A 195 -4.18 14.67 1.84
C ARG A 195 -3.38 15.24 0.67
N LYS A 196 -3.27 16.57 0.56
CA LYS A 196 -2.44 17.20 -0.50
C LYS A 196 -0.96 17.00 -0.24
N LEU A 197 -0.52 17.04 1.02
CA LEU A 197 0.87 16.82 1.41
C LEU A 197 1.29 15.35 1.31
N LEU A 198 0.32 14.42 1.43
CA LEU A 198 0.52 12.98 1.42
C LEU A 198 1.26 12.46 0.18
N ARG A 199 0.86 12.90 -1.01
CA ARG A 199 1.39 12.40 -2.28
C ARG A 199 2.90 12.66 -2.46
N PRO A 200 3.40 13.91 -2.35
CA PRO A 200 4.84 14.14 -2.44
C PRO A 200 5.59 13.58 -1.23
N PHE A 201 4.96 13.56 -0.04
CA PHE A 201 5.59 13.03 1.16
C PHE A 201 5.88 11.53 1.04
N ILE A 202 4.89 10.68 0.71
CA ILE A 202 5.11 9.22 0.57
C ILE A 202 6.21 8.91 -0.44
N ILE A 203 6.23 9.61 -1.57
CA ILE A 203 7.25 9.40 -2.62
C ILE A 203 8.64 9.82 -2.12
N SER A 204 8.75 11.01 -1.53
CA SER A 204 10.01 11.51 -0.95
C SER A 204 10.55 10.56 0.12
N VAL A 205 9.65 10.09 0.97
CA VAL A 205 9.90 9.15 2.04
C VAL A 205 10.40 7.80 1.54
N LEU A 206 9.73 7.23 0.53
CA LEU A 206 10.14 5.97 -0.10
C LEU A 206 11.54 6.10 -0.68
N ILE A 207 11.82 7.21 -1.36
CA ILE A 207 13.14 7.51 -1.94
C ILE A 207 14.20 7.61 -0.84
N VAL A 208 13.94 8.35 0.23
CA VAL A 208 14.89 8.48 1.35
C VAL A 208 15.14 7.11 2.01
N LEU A 209 14.09 6.31 2.23
CA LEU A 209 14.22 5.01 2.86
C LEU A 209 14.98 4.01 1.98
N ILE A 210 14.77 4.05 0.66
CA ILE A 210 15.53 3.25 -0.31
C ILE A 210 16.98 3.70 -0.34
N ILE A 211 17.27 5.00 -0.50
CA ILE A 211 18.65 5.52 -0.58
C ILE A 211 19.42 5.22 0.71
N PHE A 212 18.82 5.53 1.86
CA PHE A 212 19.46 5.33 3.16
C PHE A 212 19.57 3.84 3.51
N GLY A 213 18.52 3.06 3.21
CA GLY A 213 18.54 1.60 3.34
C GLY A 213 19.63 0.96 2.49
N VAL A 214 19.80 1.41 1.24
CA VAL A 214 20.87 0.97 0.34
C VAL A 214 22.24 1.38 0.87
N ALA A 215 22.41 2.64 1.30
CA ALA A 215 23.69 3.18 1.75
C ALA A 215 24.23 2.46 2.99
N ILE A 216 23.35 2.15 3.96
CA ILE A 216 23.73 1.44 5.19
C ILE A 216 24.02 -0.04 4.92
N ASN A 217 23.35 -0.61 3.91
CA ASN A 217 23.33 -2.05 3.69
C ASN A 217 23.86 -2.45 2.30
N LEU A 218 24.84 -1.72 1.76
CA LEU A 218 25.49 -2.10 0.49
C LEU A 218 26.01 -3.54 0.51
N TRP A 219 26.42 -4.03 1.68
CA TRP A 219 26.81 -5.43 1.87
C TRP A 219 25.65 -6.42 1.69
N LEU A 220 24.40 -6.07 2.06
CA LEU A 220 23.25 -6.95 1.83
C LEU A 220 22.94 -7.16 0.35
N PHE A 221 23.31 -6.24 -0.54
CA PHE A 221 23.18 -6.49 -1.99
C PHE A 221 24.06 -7.64 -2.47
N LYS A 222 25.18 -7.94 -1.77
CA LYS A 222 26.00 -9.13 -2.05
C LYS A 222 25.32 -10.43 -1.62
N LEU A 223 24.35 -10.36 -0.71
CA LEU A 223 23.54 -11.52 -0.27
C LEU A 223 22.37 -11.80 -1.22
N ILE A 224 22.03 -10.88 -2.13
CA ILE A 224 20.94 -11.07 -3.09
C ILE A 224 21.32 -12.22 -4.02
N THR A 225 20.56 -13.30 -3.89
CA THR A 225 20.66 -14.51 -4.71
C THR A 225 19.36 -14.71 -5.47
N TRP A 226 19.40 -15.51 -6.54
CA TRP A 226 18.22 -15.84 -7.34
C TRP A 226 16.98 -16.29 -6.53
N PRO A 227 17.09 -17.11 -5.46
CA PRO A 227 15.93 -17.50 -4.66
C PRO A 227 15.30 -16.34 -3.90
N ILE A 228 16.07 -15.35 -3.46
CA ILE A 228 15.55 -14.15 -2.77
C ILE A 228 14.74 -13.31 -3.75
N LEU A 229 15.26 -13.09 -4.95
CA LEU A 229 14.56 -12.38 -6.03
C LEU A 229 13.27 -13.12 -6.42
N LEU A 230 13.36 -14.45 -6.59
CA LEU A 230 12.22 -15.27 -6.92
C LEU A 230 11.14 -15.22 -5.83
N ALA A 231 11.52 -15.36 -4.55
CA ALA A 231 10.58 -15.27 -3.45
C ALA A 231 9.92 -13.88 -3.34
N GLY A 232 10.71 -12.82 -3.51
CA GLY A 232 10.21 -11.44 -3.51
C GLY A 232 9.29 -11.12 -4.68
N LEU A 233 9.50 -11.76 -5.83
CA LEU A 233 8.61 -11.68 -7.00
C LEU A 233 7.32 -12.47 -6.79
N LEU A 234 7.43 -13.73 -6.35
CA LEU A 234 6.30 -14.66 -6.26
C LEU A 234 5.22 -14.19 -5.30
N LEU A 235 5.59 -13.67 -4.13
CA LEU A 235 4.61 -13.30 -3.11
C LEU A 235 3.58 -12.26 -3.61
N PRO A 236 3.97 -11.06 -4.08
CA PRO A 236 2.99 -10.08 -4.58
C PRO A 236 2.27 -10.57 -5.84
N TRP A 237 2.96 -11.27 -6.76
CA TRP A 237 2.37 -11.75 -8.02
C TRP A 237 1.30 -12.80 -7.80
N CYS A 238 1.60 -13.84 -7.03
CA CYS A 238 0.62 -14.84 -6.65
C CYS A 238 -0.50 -14.18 -5.82
N GLY A 239 -0.18 -13.19 -4.98
CA GLY A 239 -1.16 -12.36 -4.29
C GLY A 239 -2.19 -11.71 -5.20
N PHE A 240 -1.73 -10.98 -6.21
CA PHE A 240 -2.59 -10.37 -7.23
C PHE A 240 -3.44 -11.42 -7.93
N MET A 241 -2.85 -12.56 -8.30
CA MET A 241 -3.54 -13.65 -8.98
C MET A 241 -4.65 -14.26 -8.11
N PHE A 242 -4.36 -14.61 -6.86
CA PHE A 242 -5.36 -15.20 -5.96
C PHE A 242 -6.45 -14.20 -5.58
N GLY A 243 -6.10 -12.93 -5.34
CA GLY A 243 -7.09 -11.88 -5.10
C GLY A 243 -8.02 -11.68 -6.30
N CYS A 244 -7.47 -11.65 -7.52
CA CYS A 244 -8.25 -11.57 -8.75
C CYS A 244 -9.13 -12.81 -8.94
N PHE A 245 -8.53 -14.01 -8.84
CA PHE A 245 -9.22 -15.28 -9.07
C PHE A 245 -10.37 -15.50 -8.10
N THR A 246 -10.17 -15.27 -6.80
CA THR A 246 -11.22 -15.42 -5.78
C THR A 246 -12.36 -14.42 -5.98
N SER A 247 -12.05 -13.19 -6.39
CA SER A 247 -13.06 -12.17 -6.67
C SER A 247 -13.89 -12.49 -7.92
N ILE A 248 -13.26 -13.02 -8.97
CA ILE A 248 -13.94 -13.47 -10.18
C ILE A 248 -14.83 -14.69 -9.88
N LEU A 249 -14.31 -15.66 -9.12
CA LEU A 249 -15.04 -16.87 -8.75
C LEU A 249 -16.32 -16.54 -7.95
N LEU A 250 -16.27 -15.49 -7.13
CA LEU A 250 -17.39 -14.99 -6.35
C LEU A 250 -18.16 -13.86 -7.07
N ALA A 251 -18.01 -13.76 -8.40
CA ALA A 251 -18.77 -12.90 -9.28
C ALA A 251 -18.82 -11.42 -8.84
N GLN A 252 -17.68 -10.88 -8.37
CA GLN A 252 -17.58 -9.46 -8.04
C GLN A 252 -17.49 -8.60 -9.31
N ASP A 253 -17.95 -7.35 -9.19
CA ASP A 253 -17.88 -6.39 -10.29
C ASP A 253 -16.42 -6.07 -10.66
N PRO A 254 -16.11 -5.73 -11.93
CA PRO A 254 -14.73 -5.48 -12.37
C PRO A 254 -13.94 -4.45 -11.52
N PRO A 255 -14.55 -3.33 -11.06
CA PRO A 255 -13.86 -2.41 -10.15
C PRO A 255 -13.53 -3.03 -8.80
N ASP A 256 -14.39 -3.91 -8.28
CA ASP A 256 -14.20 -4.60 -7.00
C ASP A 256 -13.14 -5.70 -7.13
N VAL A 257 -13.16 -6.47 -8.22
CA VAL A 257 -12.10 -7.44 -8.56
C VAL A 257 -10.74 -6.75 -8.59
N THR A 258 -10.66 -5.58 -9.24
CA THR A 258 -9.42 -4.80 -9.32
C THR A 258 -8.98 -4.33 -7.93
N ALA A 259 -9.89 -3.82 -7.11
CA ALA A 259 -9.59 -3.39 -5.74
C ALA A 259 -9.10 -4.55 -4.86
N ILE A 260 -9.78 -5.69 -4.87
CA ILE A 260 -9.43 -6.87 -4.06
C ILE A 260 -8.10 -7.49 -4.53
N ALA A 261 -7.88 -7.58 -5.84
CA ALA A 261 -6.61 -8.08 -6.38
C ALA A 261 -5.43 -7.23 -5.91
N ILE A 262 -5.52 -5.91 -6.09
CA ILE A 262 -4.47 -4.97 -5.69
C ILE A 262 -4.28 -5.00 -4.17
N GLU A 263 -5.36 -4.98 -3.40
CA GLU A 263 -5.30 -5.03 -1.93
C GLU A 263 -4.62 -6.31 -1.44
N THR A 264 -4.93 -7.45 -2.07
CA THR A 264 -4.32 -8.73 -1.71
C THR A 264 -2.82 -8.68 -1.99
N GLY A 265 -2.39 -8.30 -3.20
CA GLY A 265 -0.98 -8.36 -3.60
C GLY A 265 -0.08 -7.27 -3.00
N VAL A 266 -0.63 -6.09 -2.69
CA VAL A 266 0.12 -4.98 -2.08
C VAL A 266 0.13 -5.13 -0.56
N GLN A 267 1.26 -5.59 -0.02
CA GLN A 267 1.46 -5.76 1.42
C GLN A 267 2.06 -4.52 2.07
N ASN A 268 1.80 -4.34 3.37
CA ASN A 268 2.45 -3.29 4.16
C ASN A 268 3.86 -3.72 4.61
N THR A 269 4.81 -3.60 3.68
CA THR A 269 6.21 -3.97 3.93
C THR A 269 6.87 -3.12 5.01
N GLY A 270 6.42 -1.88 5.22
CA GLY A 270 6.91 -1.02 6.31
C GLY A 270 6.62 -1.60 7.70
N ILE A 271 5.38 -2.07 7.92
CA ILE A 271 5.00 -2.75 9.18
C ILE A 271 5.83 -4.02 9.38
N ALA A 272 6.07 -4.80 8.31
CA ALA A 272 6.89 -6.01 8.38
C ALA A 272 8.35 -5.71 8.77
N ILE A 273 8.99 -4.72 8.11
CA ILE A 273 10.36 -4.29 8.42
C ILE A 273 10.45 -3.80 9.86
N MET A 274 9.54 -2.92 10.28
CA MET A 274 9.51 -2.40 11.65
C MET A 274 9.36 -3.51 12.68
N LEU A 275 8.48 -4.48 12.42
CA LEU A 275 8.30 -5.62 13.32
C LEU A 275 9.59 -6.44 13.46
N LEU A 276 10.25 -6.75 12.35
CA LEU A 276 11.51 -7.51 12.34
C LEU A 276 12.62 -6.75 13.08
N LYS A 277 12.72 -5.44 12.86
CA LYS A 277 13.69 -4.54 13.50
C LYS A 277 13.50 -4.40 15.00
N LEU A 278 12.26 -4.41 15.48
CA LEU A 278 11.97 -4.34 16.93
C LEU A 278 12.05 -5.70 17.64
N THR A 279 11.99 -6.78 16.86
CA THR A 279 11.98 -8.15 17.38
C THR A 279 13.36 -8.76 17.46
N PHE A 280 14.18 -8.59 16.42
CA PHE A 280 15.50 -9.23 16.29
C PHE A 280 16.62 -8.23 16.50
N PRO A 281 17.71 -8.61 17.21
CA PRO A 281 18.85 -7.73 17.41
C PRO A 281 19.79 -7.70 16.18
N GLY A 282 20.38 -6.54 15.93
CA GLY A 282 21.54 -6.39 15.03
C GLY A 282 21.31 -6.92 13.61
N THR A 283 22.29 -7.69 13.12
CA THR A 283 22.37 -8.18 11.73
C THR A 283 21.25 -9.15 11.35
N ASP A 284 20.65 -9.86 12.30
CA ASP A 284 19.57 -10.81 12.00
C ASP A 284 18.31 -10.07 11.51
N SER A 285 18.06 -8.90 12.09
CA SER A 285 16.97 -8.01 11.66
C SER A 285 17.23 -7.43 10.27
N ASP A 286 18.49 -7.10 9.94
CA ASP A 286 18.90 -6.61 8.62
C ASP A 286 18.63 -7.67 7.55
N ILE A 287 19.09 -8.90 7.81
CA ILE A 287 18.93 -10.04 6.90
C ILE A 287 17.45 -10.36 6.69
N ALA A 288 16.66 -10.48 7.76
CA ALA A 288 15.23 -10.77 7.64
C ALA A 288 14.47 -9.65 6.90
N SER A 289 14.85 -8.38 7.10
CA SER A 289 14.22 -7.23 6.44
C SER A 289 14.48 -7.15 4.94
N LEU A 290 15.44 -7.90 4.41
CA LEU A 290 15.76 -7.92 2.97
C LEU A 290 14.57 -8.41 2.13
N LEU A 291 13.78 -9.36 2.62
CA LEU A 291 12.63 -9.89 1.86
C LEU A 291 11.49 -8.89 1.73
N PRO A 292 11.01 -8.24 2.81
CA PRO A 292 10.05 -7.14 2.69
C PRO A 292 10.48 -6.06 1.69
N ILE A 293 11.78 -5.70 1.68
CA ILE A 293 12.35 -4.72 0.73
C ILE A 293 12.25 -5.26 -0.70
N THR A 294 12.68 -6.51 -0.92
CA THR A 294 12.63 -7.16 -2.24
C THR A 294 11.19 -7.27 -2.76
N VAL A 295 10.24 -7.63 -1.90
CA VAL A 295 8.80 -7.65 -2.21
C VAL A 295 8.33 -6.25 -2.63
N ALA A 296 8.69 -5.20 -1.88
CA ALA A 296 8.35 -3.83 -2.22
C ALA A 296 8.88 -3.41 -3.60
N CYS A 297 10.09 -3.86 -3.97
CA CYS A 297 10.68 -3.56 -5.29
C CYS A 297 9.95 -4.26 -6.45
N PHE A 298 9.48 -5.49 -6.27
CA PHE A 298 8.79 -6.26 -7.33
C PHE A 298 7.29 -6.01 -7.41
N THR A 299 6.69 -5.37 -6.40
CA THR A 299 5.25 -5.09 -6.34
C THR A 299 4.76 -4.13 -7.46
N PRO A 300 5.46 -3.03 -7.80
CA PRO A 300 4.99 -2.10 -8.83
C PRO A 300 4.99 -2.66 -10.26
N ALA A 301 5.89 -3.60 -10.59
CA ALA A 301 6.07 -4.10 -11.95
C ALA A 301 4.77 -4.64 -12.61
N PRO A 302 4.00 -5.56 -11.99
CA PRO A 302 2.75 -6.05 -12.56
C PRO A 302 1.66 -4.96 -12.63
N LEU A 303 1.66 -4.01 -11.69
CA LEU A 303 0.70 -2.91 -11.65
C LEU A 303 0.96 -1.89 -12.77
N LEU A 304 2.23 -1.57 -13.03
CA LEU A 304 2.65 -0.74 -14.17
C LEU A 304 2.31 -1.42 -15.50
N PHE A 305 2.54 -2.72 -15.60
CA PHE A 305 2.16 -3.49 -16.78
C PHE A 305 0.64 -3.47 -17.02
N GLY A 306 -0.15 -3.70 -15.97
CA GLY A 306 -1.61 -3.57 -16.02
C GLY A 306 -2.07 -2.17 -16.44
N TYR A 307 -1.42 -1.13 -15.92
CA TYR A 307 -1.71 0.27 -16.27
C TYR A 307 -1.39 0.58 -17.74
N ALA A 308 -0.25 0.08 -18.24
CA ALA A 308 0.14 0.24 -19.64
C ALA A 308 -0.86 -0.44 -20.58
N ILE A 309 -1.29 -1.68 -20.26
CA ILE A 309 -2.33 -2.39 -21.02
C ILE A 309 -3.65 -1.64 -20.98
N HIS A 310 -4.09 -1.21 -19.79
CA HIS A 310 -5.34 -0.47 -19.63
C HIS A 310 -5.35 0.81 -20.47
N THR A 311 -4.25 1.57 -20.43
CA THR A 311 -4.07 2.79 -21.23
C THR A 311 -4.06 2.49 -22.73
N LEU A 312 -3.40 1.40 -23.15
CA LEU A 312 -3.37 0.97 -24.54
C LEU A 312 -4.76 0.59 -25.05
N ILE A 313 -5.52 -0.22 -24.30
CA ILE A 313 -6.89 -0.62 -24.66
C ILE A 313 -7.80 0.60 -24.75
N LYS A 314 -7.70 1.54 -23.80
CA LYS A 314 -8.48 2.79 -23.82
C LYS A 314 -8.20 3.59 -25.09
N ARG A 315 -6.93 3.79 -25.45
CA ARG A 315 -6.53 4.49 -26.68
C ARG A 315 -7.02 3.76 -27.94
N LEU A 316 -7.03 2.43 -27.95
CA LEU A 316 -7.53 1.65 -29.08
C LEU A 316 -9.05 1.75 -29.22
N LYS A 317 -9.81 1.76 -28.13
CA LYS A 317 -11.26 1.99 -28.14
C LYS A 317 -11.60 3.42 -28.62
N GLU A 318 -10.89 4.44 -28.13
CA GLU A 318 -11.07 5.83 -28.58
C GLU A 318 -10.78 6.00 -30.08
N LYS A 319 -9.77 5.31 -30.61
CA LYS A 319 -9.50 5.28 -32.06
C LYS A 319 -10.58 4.55 -32.86
N ARG A 320 -11.16 3.47 -32.32
CA ARG A 320 -12.27 2.71 -32.95
C ARG A 320 -13.62 3.42 -32.92
N VAL A 321 -13.82 4.41 -32.04
CA VAL A 321 -15.04 5.24 -31.99
C VAL A 321 -14.95 6.43 -32.95
N LYS A 322 -13.76 6.76 -33.48
CA LYS A 322 -13.54 7.79 -34.52
C LYS A 322 -13.22 7.27 -35.96
N PRO A 323 -13.91 6.28 -36.55
CA PRO A 323 -13.85 6.05 -38.00
C PRO A 323 -15.13 6.61 -38.66
N GLY A 324 -15.00 7.75 -39.33
CA GLY A 324 -16.01 8.25 -40.27
C GLY A 324 -16.81 9.46 -39.79
N LEU A 325 -16.16 10.63 -39.68
CA LEU A 325 -16.87 11.88 -39.96
C LEU A 325 -16.56 12.23 -41.42
N CYS A 326 -17.54 12.07 -42.31
CA CYS A 326 -17.48 12.67 -43.65
C CYS A 326 -17.19 14.18 -43.49
N PRO A 327 -16.40 14.80 -44.37
CA PRO A 327 -16.20 16.24 -44.31
C PRO A 327 -17.54 16.92 -44.57
N ALA A 328 -18.14 17.46 -43.50
CA ALA A 328 -19.23 18.40 -43.65
C ALA A 328 -18.68 19.63 -44.36
N ASP A 329 -19.44 20.01 -45.37
CA ASP A 329 -19.13 20.93 -46.43
C ASP A 329 -18.53 22.25 -45.94
N SER A 330 -17.54 22.70 -46.71
CA SER A 330 -16.98 24.03 -46.71
C SER A 330 -18.07 25.08 -47.00
N SER A 331 -18.71 25.64 -45.98
CA SER A 331 -19.30 26.98 -46.08
C SER A 331 -19.77 27.50 -44.72
N ARG A 332 -18.91 28.31 -44.09
CA ARG A 332 -19.19 29.57 -43.38
C ARG A 332 -18.22 29.75 -42.21
N SER A 333 -17.15 30.49 -42.48
CA SER A 333 -16.70 31.57 -41.58
C SER A 333 -16.84 32.87 -42.40
N PRO A 334 -16.68 34.08 -41.82
CA PRO A 334 -16.57 34.44 -40.41
C PRO A 334 -17.50 35.62 -40.06
N LEU A 335 -17.95 35.75 -38.82
CA LEU A 335 -18.17 37.08 -38.23
C LEU A 335 -18.01 36.94 -36.72
N ALA A 336 -16.77 37.22 -36.33
CA ALA A 336 -16.39 37.43 -34.95
C ALA A 336 -16.96 38.75 -34.46
N LYS A 337 -17.15 38.83 -33.14
CA LYS A 337 -17.10 40.06 -32.33
C LYS A 337 -18.23 41.06 -32.55
N ASN A 338 -19.10 41.19 -31.57
CA ASN A 338 -19.12 42.35 -30.67
C ASN A 338 -20.39 42.32 -29.79
N GLU A 339 -20.30 43.08 -28.69
CA GLU A 339 -21.42 43.60 -27.89
C GLU A 339 -21.97 42.67 -26.80
N GLU A 340 -21.16 42.55 -25.74
CA GLU A 340 -21.62 42.91 -24.40
C GLU A 340 -21.86 44.43 -24.37
N GLU A 341 -23.12 44.83 -24.15
CA GLU A 341 -23.69 46.16 -23.83
C GLU A 341 -25.05 46.18 -24.54
N GLU A 342 -26.18 46.59 -24.00
CA GLU A 342 -26.64 47.07 -22.71
C GLU A 342 -28.17 47.23 -22.94
N VAL A 343 -28.98 47.24 -21.88
CA VAL A 343 -30.33 47.82 -21.86
C VAL A 343 -31.43 47.10 -22.68
N GLN A 344 -32.30 46.38 -21.95
CA GLN A 344 -33.67 46.89 -21.76
C GLN A 344 -34.39 46.22 -20.58
N GLN A 345 -34.60 47.04 -19.56
CA GLN A 345 -35.70 46.96 -18.62
C GLN A 345 -37.01 46.64 -19.36
N ASN A 346 -37.74 45.63 -18.88
CA ASN A 346 -39.18 45.75 -18.58
C ASN A 346 -39.73 44.39 -18.15
N SER A 347 -39.97 44.22 -16.85
CA SER A 347 -41.11 43.42 -16.38
C SER A 347 -41.61 43.97 -15.06
N SER A 348 -42.45 45.00 -15.20
CA SER A 348 -43.45 45.39 -14.23
C SER A 348 -44.45 44.25 -14.01
N THR A 349 -44.71 43.95 -12.73
CA THR A 349 -46.01 43.62 -12.10
C THR A 349 -47.17 43.14 -12.99
N GLY A 350 -47.80 42.01 -12.59
CA GLY A 350 -49.25 41.84 -12.75
C GLY A 350 -49.75 40.46 -13.17
N ASN A 351 -49.98 39.60 -12.17
CA ASN A 351 -51.14 38.72 -11.91
C ASN A 351 -51.94 37.99 -13.00
N SER A 352 -52.43 36.82 -12.55
CA SER A 352 -53.63 36.03 -12.90
C SER A 352 -53.64 35.12 -14.14
N ASP A 353 -53.68 33.83 -13.79
CA ASP A 353 -54.65 32.80 -14.18
C ASP A 353 -54.60 32.10 -15.55
N ASP A 354 -54.64 30.76 -15.41
CA ASP A 354 -55.21 29.70 -16.23
C ASP A 354 -54.44 29.02 -17.38
N ASP A 355 -54.36 27.70 -17.18
CA ASP A 355 -54.46 26.56 -18.10
C ASP A 355 -53.30 26.09 -19.02
N GLU A 356 -52.83 24.90 -18.65
CA GLU A 356 -52.87 23.66 -19.46
C GLU A 356 -51.63 23.21 -20.28
N SER A 357 -51.26 21.95 -19.99
CA SER A 357 -50.62 20.93 -20.84
C SER A 357 -49.09 20.83 -20.95
N ASP A 358 -48.61 19.71 -20.43
CA ASP A 358 -47.63 18.78 -21.02
C ASP A 358 -46.29 19.31 -21.58
N ARG A 359 -45.22 19.11 -20.80
CA ARG A 359 -44.19 18.11 -21.13
C ARG A 359 -43.13 17.92 -20.05
N ILE A 360 -42.90 16.64 -19.75
CA ILE A 360 -41.76 16.11 -19.02
C ILE A 360 -40.50 16.24 -19.88
N GLU A 361 -39.45 16.87 -19.36
CA GLU A 361 -38.10 16.49 -19.80
C GLU A 361 -37.10 16.49 -18.64
N ILE A 362 -36.38 15.37 -18.58
CA ILE A 362 -35.52 14.90 -17.50
C ILE A 362 -34.18 15.64 -17.59
N VAL A 363 -33.83 16.39 -16.55
CA VAL A 363 -32.50 17.00 -16.42
C VAL A 363 -31.49 15.91 -16.08
N CYS A 364 -30.76 15.43 -17.09
CA CYS A 364 -29.49 14.73 -16.90
C CYS A 364 -28.40 15.75 -16.52
N PRO A 365 -27.74 15.62 -15.35
CA PRO A 365 -26.55 16.41 -15.07
C PRO A 365 -25.37 15.91 -15.92
N THR A 366 -24.85 16.84 -16.71
CA THR A 366 -23.68 16.74 -17.57
C THR A 366 -22.47 16.20 -16.82
N THR A 367 -21.92 15.13 -17.37
CA THR A 367 -20.61 14.57 -17.07
C THR A 367 -19.54 15.64 -17.26
N ALA A 368 -18.82 15.98 -16.19
CA ALA A 368 -17.46 16.50 -16.29
C ALA A 368 -16.52 15.35 -15.93
N LEU A 369 -15.95 14.70 -16.95
CA LEU A 369 -14.65 14.00 -16.92
C LEU A 369 -14.19 13.69 -18.35
#